data_AF-A0A7S2XUQ8-F1
#
_entry.id   AF-A0A7S2XUQ8-F1
#
_cell.length_a   1.000
_cell.length_b   1.000
_cell.length_c   1.000
_cell.angle_alpha   90.00
_cell.angle_beta   90.00
_cell.angle_gamma   90.00
#
_symmetry.space_group_name_H-M   'P 1'
#
loop_
_entity.id
_entity.type
_entity.pdbx_description
1 polymer ?
#
loop_
_entity_poly.entity_id
_entity_poly.type
_entity_poly.pdbx_seq_one_letter_code
_entity_poly.pdbx_strand_id
1 'polypeptide(L)'
;MFTKVVALAAVAGMASAFVPAMPVAGVAKSSSALKMSFETELGAQPPLGFFDPLGLLTDADEERFNRLRYVEIKHGRISMLAILGHLVTTAGVRLPGYLSTSENIKFEDVPNGLAALGKVPALGLAQIFAFVGALELGVMIQREGSFPGDMTNPAPPAAWDALDEETQLKKRAIELNNGRAAQMGILALMVHEKLNNDPYVINSLLGAPVAFN
;
A
#
# COMPACT_ATOMS: atom_id res chain seq x y z
N MET A 1 -20.60 -66.08 34.66
CA MET A 1 -21.26 -64.94 33.96
C MET A 1 -20.20 -64.27 33.11
N PHE A 2 -20.27 -64.52 31.81
CA PHE A 2 -19.33 -64.08 30.79
C PHE A 2 -19.68 -62.66 30.32
N THR A 3 -18.74 -61.71 30.34
CA THR A 3 -18.68 -60.57 29.41
C THR A 3 -17.31 -59.88 29.58
N LYS A 4 -16.32 -60.16 28.71
CA LYS A 4 -15.95 -59.41 27.48
C LYS A 4 -15.27 -58.05 27.83
N VAL A 5 -14.10 -57.64 27.34
CA VAL A 5 -13.25 -58.05 26.20
C VAL A 5 -11.82 -57.54 26.44
N VAL A 6 -10.85 -58.33 26.00
CA VAL A 6 -9.40 -58.15 26.08
C VAL A 6 -8.88 -57.32 24.90
N ALA A 7 -7.85 -56.50 25.17
CA ALA A 7 -7.04 -55.76 24.20
C ALA A 7 -6.20 -56.69 23.31
N LEU A 8 -6.03 -56.37 22.02
CA LEU A 8 -4.80 -56.73 21.30
C LEU A 8 -4.58 -55.86 20.06
N ALA A 9 -3.34 -55.39 19.91
CA ALA A 9 -2.84 -54.52 18.87
C ALA A 9 -2.16 -55.30 17.73
N ALA A 10 -2.17 -54.66 16.56
CA ALA A 10 -1.08 -54.56 15.58
C ALA A 10 -0.76 -55.72 14.59
N VAL A 11 -0.58 -55.26 13.34
CA VAL A 11 0.18 -55.80 12.19
C VAL A 11 -0.42 -56.96 11.38
N ALA A 12 -0.87 -56.66 10.16
CA ALA A 12 -0.34 -57.22 8.90
C ALA A 12 -1.33 -57.00 7.73
N GLY A 13 -0.81 -56.53 6.59
CA GLY A 13 -1.43 -56.80 5.28
C GLY A 13 -2.02 -55.61 4.52
N MET A 14 -1.18 -54.72 4.00
CA MET A 14 -1.51 -53.93 2.81
C MET A 14 -0.49 -54.23 1.72
N ALA A 15 -0.86 -55.13 0.82
CA ALA A 15 -0.25 -55.27 -0.49
C ALA A 15 -1.29 -54.78 -1.51
N SER A 16 -1.05 -53.61 -2.12
CA SER A 16 -1.75 -53.18 -3.33
C SER A 16 -0.71 -52.94 -4.41
N ALA A 17 -1.05 -53.46 -5.58
CA ALA A 17 -0.16 -53.76 -6.67
C ALA A 17 0.32 -52.52 -7.42
N PHE A 18 1.56 -52.64 -7.90
CA PHE A 18 2.25 -51.75 -8.81
C PHE A 18 1.54 -51.74 -10.17
N VAL A 19 1.10 -50.57 -10.66
CA VAL A 19 0.62 -50.35 -12.04
C VAL A 19 1.52 -49.30 -12.69
N PRO A 20 2.08 -49.52 -13.89
CA PRO A 20 2.94 -48.54 -14.54
C PRO A 20 2.12 -47.39 -15.15
N ALA A 21 2.52 -46.15 -14.87
CA ALA A 21 1.93 -44.94 -15.43
C ALA A 21 2.33 -44.77 -16.91
N MET A 22 1.34 -44.68 -17.81
CA MET A 22 1.54 -44.18 -19.18
C MET A 22 1.75 -42.65 -19.14
N PRO A 23 2.67 -42.09 -19.94
CA PRO A 23 2.80 -40.65 -20.08
C PRO A 23 1.65 -40.14 -20.96
N VAL A 24 0.71 -39.41 -20.35
CA VAL A 24 -0.27 -38.62 -21.10
C VAL A 24 0.50 -37.51 -21.79
N ALA A 25 0.60 -37.60 -23.12
CA ALA A 25 1.15 -36.57 -23.97
C ALA A 25 0.49 -35.22 -23.61
N GLY A 26 1.33 -34.25 -23.26
CA GLY A 26 0.89 -32.94 -22.82
C GLY A 26 -0.02 -32.30 -23.85
N VAL A 27 -1.27 -32.04 -23.45
CA VAL A 27 -2.09 -31.02 -24.08
C VAL A 27 -1.34 -29.71 -23.89
N ALA A 28 -0.69 -29.24 -24.94
CA ALA A 28 -0.16 -27.89 -24.99
C ALA A 28 -1.35 -26.94 -24.73
N LYS A 29 -1.41 -26.38 -23.52
CA LYS A 29 -2.22 -25.19 -23.29
C LYS A 29 -1.64 -24.12 -24.20
N SER A 30 -2.29 -23.92 -25.34
CA SER A 30 -2.15 -22.72 -26.13
C SER A 30 -2.69 -21.57 -25.27
N SER A 31 -1.87 -21.03 -24.38
CA SER A 31 -2.10 -19.71 -23.82
C SER A 31 -1.89 -18.73 -24.96
N SER A 32 -2.97 -18.42 -25.68
CA SER A 32 -3.06 -17.15 -26.40
C SER A 32 -3.12 -16.05 -25.35
N ALA A 33 -2.00 -15.79 -24.69
CA ALA A 33 -1.74 -14.51 -24.08
C ALA A 33 -1.70 -13.53 -25.25
N LEU A 34 -2.86 -13.00 -25.62
CA LEU A 34 -2.94 -11.67 -26.19
C LEU A 34 -2.05 -10.83 -25.29
N LYS A 35 -0.87 -10.45 -25.78
CA LYS A 35 0.00 -9.50 -25.10
C LYS A 35 -0.85 -8.25 -24.93
N MET A 36 -1.46 -8.08 -23.75
CA MET A 36 -2.18 -6.88 -23.41
C MET A 36 -1.15 -5.76 -23.51
N SER A 37 -1.35 -4.86 -24.46
CA SER A 37 -0.54 -3.66 -24.52
C SER A 37 -0.96 -2.79 -23.35
N PHE A 38 -0.18 -2.80 -22.28
CA PHE A 38 -0.39 -1.94 -21.10
C PHE A 38 -0.16 -0.45 -21.40
N GLU A 39 0.09 -0.09 -22.67
CA GLU A 39 0.34 1.27 -23.14
C GLU A 39 -0.89 2.17 -23.06
N THR A 40 -2.10 1.59 -23.11
CA THR A 40 -3.38 2.33 -22.98
C THR A 40 -3.95 2.33 -21.56
N GLU A 41 -3.26 1.68 -20.62
CA GLU A 41 -3.74 1.56 -19.25
C GLU A 41 -3.58 2.85 -18.42
N LEU A 42 -4.39 2.96 -17.37
CA LEU A 42 -4.38 4.09 -16.46
C LEU A 42 -2.97 4.40 -15.96
N GLY A 43 -2.46 5.61 -16.19
CA GLY A 43 -1.16 6.05 -15.69
C GLY A 43 -0.03 6.09 -16.74
N ALA A 44 -0.27 5.58 -17.95
CA ALA A 44 0.53 5.95 -19.11
C ALA A 44 0.05 7.34 -19.58
N GLN A 45 0.80 8.39 -19.26
CA GLN A 45 0.44 9.77 -19.58
C GLN A 45 1.62 10.53 -20.18
N PRO A 46 1.38 11.49 -21.09
CA PRO A 46 2.41 12.42 -21.52
C PRO A 46 3.03 13.13 -20.31
N PRO A 47 4.35 13.39 -20.29
CA PRO A 47 5.29 13.34 -21.41
C PRO A 47 5.96 11.97 -21.66
N LEU A 48 5.88 11.02 -20.73
CA LEU A 48 6.63 9.76 -20.83
C LEU A 48 5.84 8.61 -21.49
N GLY A 49 4.50 8.65 -21.46
CA GLY A 49 3.68 7.56 -21.98
C GLY A 49 3.87 6.29 -21.17
N PHE A 50 4.05 5.15 -21.85
CA PHE A 50 4.37 3.87 -21.21
C PHE A 50 5.82 3.86 -20.72
N PHE A 51 6.00 3.77 -19.40
CA PHE A 51 7.31 3.81 -18.76
C PHE A 51 7.57 2.51 -17.98
N ASP A 52 8.26 1.57 -18.62
CA ASP A 52 8.76 0.34 -17.99
C ASP A 52 10.22 0.07 -18.41
N PRO A 53 11.20 0.78 -17.83
CA PRO A 53 12.61 0.61 -18.20
C PRO A 53 13.22 -0.72 -17.71
N LEU A 54 12.57 -1.39 -16.75
CA LEU A 54 13.07 -2.63 -16.13
C LEU A 54 12.38 -3.89 -16.69
N GLY A 55 11.42 -3.74 -17.61
CA GLY A 55 10.67 -4.86 -18.17
C GLY A 55 9.86 -5.60 -17.10
N LEU A 56 9.32 -4.90 -16.10
CA LEU A 56 8.49 -5.53 -15.07
C LEU A 56 7.18 -6.09 -15.64
N LEU A 57 6.75 -5.59 -16.80
CA LEU A 57 5.53 -5.96 -17.49
C LEU A 57 5.77 -6.83 -18.73
N THR A 58 7.02 -7.03 -19.15
CA THR A 58 7.36 -8.03 -20.18
C THR A 58 7.14 -9.41 -19.56
N ASP A 59 6.05 -10.08 -19.94
CA ASP A 59 5.56 -11.37 -19.39
C ASP A 59 4.79 -11.30 -18.06
N ALA A 60 4.21 -10.14 -17.72
CA ALA A 60 3.32 -10.05 -16.57
C ALA A 60 1.89 -10.48 -16.90
N ASP A 61 1.32 -11.35 -16.05
CA ASP A 61 -0.12 -11.66 -16.05
C ASP A 61 -0.95 -10.45 -15.55
N GLU A 62 -2.24 -10.41 -15.89
CA GLU A 62 -3.17 -9.36 -15.45
C GLU A 62 -3.21 -9.22 -13.92
N GLU A 63 -3.16 -10.34 -13.20
CA GLU A 63 -3.10 -10.37 -11.74
C GLU A 63 -1.85 -9.66 -11.21
N ARG A 64 -0.71 -9.86 -11.86
CA ARG A 64 0.55 -9.21 -11.49
C ARG A 64 0.48 -7.70 -11.74
N PHE A 65 -0.09 -7.29 -12.87
CA PHE A 65 -0.32 -5.87 -13.16
C PHE A 65 -1.26 -5.22 -12.14
N ASN A 66 -2.39 -5.85 -11.84
CA ASN A 66 -3.37 -5.37 -10.85
C ASN A 66 -2.75 -5.25 -9.45
N ARG A 67 -1.92 -6.23 -9.06
CA ARG A 67 -1.17 -6.16 -7.81
C ARG A 67 -0.15 -5.01 -7.79
N LEU A 68 0.63 -4.84 -8.86
CA LEU A 68 1.59 -3.73 -8.96
C LEU A 68 0.88 -2.37 -8.90
N ARG A 69 -0.26 -2.24 -9.57
CA ARG A 69 -1.11 -1.04 -9.53
C ARG A 69 -1.63 -0.77 -8.12
N TYR A 70 -2.11 -1.80 -7.43
CA TYR A 70 -2.59 -1.67 -6.06
C TYR A 70 -1.48 -1.20 -5.12
N VAL A 71 -0.29 -1.79 -5.24
CA VAL A 71 0.90 -1.40 -4.47
C VAL A 71 1.27 0.05 -4.74
N GLU A 72 1.30 0.46 -6.01
CA GLU A 72 1.61 1.84 -6.42
C GLU A 72 0.63 2.85 -5.81
N ILE A 73 -0.68 2.59 -5.91
CA ILE A 73 -1.73 3.45 -5.34
C ILE A 73 -1.59 3.53 -3.82
N LYS A 74 -1.37 2.41 -3.13
CA LYS A 74 -1.23 2.39 -1.67
C LYS A 74 -0.04 3.23 -1.21
N HIS A 75 1.13 3.08 -1.84
CA HIS A 75 2.29 3.90 -1.52
C HIS A 75 2.07 5.38 -1.88
N GLY A 76 1.37 5.65 -3.00
CA GLY A 76 1.01 7.00 -3.41
C GLY A 76 0.12 7.70 -2.38
N ARG A 77 -0.94 7.03 -1.90
CA ARG A 77 -1.84 7.55 -0.86
C ARG A 77 -1.13 7.83 0.45
N ILE A 78 -0.29 6.89 0.91
CA ILE A 78 0.51 7.08 2.13
C ILE A 78 1.44 8.30 1.98
N SER A 79 2.10 8.44 0.82
CA SER A 79 3.02 9.55 0.56
C SER A 79 2.30 10.90 0.47
N MET A 80 1.11 10.96 -0.14
CA MET A 80 0.30 12.18 -0.19
C MET A 80 -0.10 12.65 1.22
N LEU A 81 -0.56 11.74 2.08
CA LEU A 81 -0.87 12.05 3.47
C LEU A 81 0.38 12.45 4.27
N ALA A 82 1.52 11.80 4.01
CA ALA A 82 2.78 12.12 4.67
C ALA A 82 3.28 13.54 4.33
N ILE A 83 3.24 13.95 3.06
CA ILE A 83 3.60 15.32 2.65
C ILE A 83 2.67 16.34 3.31
N LEU A 84 1.36 16.13 3.23
CA LEU A 84 0.39 17.06 3.84
C LEU A 84 0.63 17.16 5.35
N GLY A 85 0.83 16.02 6.02
CA GLY A 85 1.16 15.98 7.44
C GLY A 85 2.45 16.74 7.76
N HIS A 86 3.51 16.55 6.97
CA HIS A 86 4.79 17.25 7.17
C HIS A 86 4.66 18.78 6.95
N LEU A 87 3.89 19.20 5.95
CA LEU A 87 3.64 20.62 5.68
C LEU A 87 2.80 21.28 6.77
N VAL A 88 1.69 20.66 7.17
CA VAL A 88 0.79 21.18 8.21
C VAL A 88 1.53 21.26 9.56
N THR A 89 2.33 20.25 9.87
CA THR A 89 3.11 20.25 11.11
C THR A 89 4.22 21.31 11.07
N THR A 90 4.94 21.47 9.95
CA THR A 90 5.95 22.55 9.83
C THR A 90 5.31 23.94 9.89
N ALA A 91 4.11 24.11 9.36
CA ALA A 91 3.36 25.38 9.46
C ALA A 91 2.94 25.76 10.89
N GLY A 92 3.22 24.90 11.89
CA GLY A 92 2.93 25.18 13.30
C GLY A 92 1.49 24.85 13.71
N VAL A 93 0.69 24.24 12.83
CA VAL A 93 -0.67 23.83 13.19
C VAL A 93 -0.58 22.59 14.08
N ARG A 94 -0.94 22.76 15.35
CA ARG A 94 -0.94 21.72 16.37
C ARG A 94 -2.34 21.57 16.97
N LEU A 95 -2.66 20.34 17.37
CA LEU A 95 -3.88 20.10 18.13
C LEU A 95 -3.73 20.69 19.53
N PRO A 96 -4.74 21.39 20.07
CA PRO A 96 -4.68 21.88 21.43
C PRO A 96 -4.74 20.71 22.42
N GLY A 97 -3.87 20.72 23.43
CA GLY A 97 -3.93 19.78 24.56
C GLY A 97 -2.70 18.89 24.72
N TYR A 98 -2.91 17.79 25.46
CA TYR A 98 -1.87 16.83 25.81
C TYR A 98 -1.91 15.62 24.88
N LEU A 99 -0.76 15.25 24.33
CA LEU A 99 -0.54 13.99 23.64
C LEU A 99 -0.58 12.82 24.63
N SER A 100 0.04 12.99 25.79
CA SER A 100 0.07 12.00 26.86
C SER A 100 -0.06 12.71 28.21
N THR A 101 -1.17 12.44 28.91
CA THR A 101 -1.40 12.97 30.26
C THR A 101 -0.50 12.29 31.31
N SER A 102 -0.06 11.06 31.07
CA SER A 102 0.85 10.34 31.97
C SER A 102 2.30 10.83 31.87
N GLU A 103 2.73 11.23 30.68
CA GLU A 103 4.10 11.74 30.44
C GLU A 103 4.16 13.28 30.36
N ASN A 104 3.03 13.97 30.55
CA ASN A 104 2.88 15.43 30.45
C ASN A 104 3.40 16.04 29.15
N ILE A 105 3.27 15.33 28.03
CA ILE A 105 3.71 15.80 26.70
C ILE A 105 2.56 16.54 26.03
N LYS A 106 2.76 17.80 25.65
CA LYS A 106 1.78 18.54 24.81
C LYS A 106 2.05 18.31 23.34
N PHE A 107 1.04 18.50 22.50
CA PHE A 107 1.22 18.43 21.04
C PHE A 107 2.18 19.52 20.51
N GLU A 108 2.29 20.65 21.22
CA GLU A 108 3.24 21.72 20.92
C GLU A 108 4.70 21.31 21.16
N ASP A 109 4.95 20.42 22.12
CA ASP A 109 6.30 19.97 22.49
C ASP A 109 6.86 18.92 21.51
N VAL A 110 6.05 18.46 20.55
CA VAL A 110 6.45 17.47 19.56
C VAL A 110 7.16 18.17 18.39
N PRO A 111 8.44 17.85 18.13
CA PRO A 111 9.19 18.42 17.01
C PRO A 111 8.62 17.95 15.67
N ASN A 112 8.97 18.67 14.60
CA ASN A 112 8.58 18.32 13.23
C ASN A 112 9.44 17.18 12.66
N GLY A 113 8.90 16.51 11.65
CA GLY A 113 9.60 15.47 10.87
C GLY A 113 9.85 14.17 11.62
N LEU A 114 10.97 13.53 11.30
CA LEU A 114 11.39 12.24 11.85
C LEU A 114 11.70 12.32 13.35
N ALA A 115 12.05 13.51 13.87
CA ALA A 115 12.24 13.73 15.29
C ALA A 115 10.94 13.49 16.11
N ALA A 116 9.77 13.69 15.50
CA ALA A 116 8.47 13.45 16.16
C ALA A 116 8.33 11.99 16.62
N LEU A 117 8.80 11.03 15.81
CA LEU A 117 8.71 9.61 16.10
C LEU A 117 9.47 9.21 17.37
N GLY A 118 10.51 9.96 17.74
CA GLY A 118 11.25 9.73 18.98
C GLY A 118 10.62 10.36 20.22
N LYS A 119 9.67 11.30 20.05
CA LYS A 119 8.97 11.99 21.14
C LYS A 119 7.59 11.42 21.45
N VAL A 120 6.98 10.72 20.49
CA VAL A 120 5.71 10.03 20.73
C VAL A 120 5.96 8.81 21.63
N PRO A 121 5.17 8.60 22.70
CA PRO A 121 5.31 7.44 23.57
C PRO A 121 5.17 6.13 22.78
N ALA A 122 5.97 5.11 23.13
CA ALA A 122 5.97 3.83 22.41
C ALA A 122 4.59 3.15 22.39
N LEU A 123 3.81 3.28 23.47
CA LEU A 123 2.44 2.77 23.53
C LEU A 123 1.50 3.51 22.56
N GLY A 124 1.68 4.82 22.35
CA GLY A 124 0.92 5.59 21.37
C GLY A 124 1.23 5.13 19.94
N LEU A 125 2.51 4.90 19.63
CA LEU A 125 2.91 4.33 18.34
C LEU A 125 2.32 2.92 18.15
N ALA A 126 2.37 2.07 19.17
CA ALA A 126 1.81 0.72 19.11
C ALA A 126 0.29 0.74 18.85
N GLN A 127 -0.45 1.68 19.45
CA GLN A 127 -1.88 1.86 19.18
C GLN A 127 -2.15 2.25 17.73
N ILE A 128 -1.36 3.18 17.18
CA ILE A 128 -1.48 3.59 15.76
C ILE A 128 -1.22 2.40 14.85
N PHE A 129 -0.13 1.66 15.07
CA PHE A 129 0.19 0.48 14.27
C PHE A 129 -0.87 -0.61 14.39
N ALA A 130 -1.38 -0.89 15.58
CA ALA A 130 -2.42 -1.88 15.79
C ALA A 130 -3.74 -1.48 15.11
N PHE A 131 -4.13 -0.21 15.20
CA PHE A 131 -5.35 0.30 14.57
C PHE A 131 -5.25 0.30 13.04
N VAL A 132 -4.14 0.81 12.49
CA VAL A 132 -3.90 0.79 11.05
C VAL A 132 -3.81 -0.65 10.53
N GLY A 133 -3.14 -1.54 11.26
CA GLY A 133 -3.09 -2.97 10.93
C GLY A 133 -4.47 -3.63 10.94
N ALA A 134 -5.33 -3.30 11.90
CA ALA A 134 -6.71 -3.79 11.93
C ALA A 134 -7.53 -3.26 10.74
N LEU A 135 -7.37 -1.99 10.37
CA LEU A 135 -8.02 -1.43 9.17
C LEU A 135 -7.52 -2.09 7.88
N GLU A 136 -6.22 -2.41 7.80
CA GLU A 136 -5.64 -3.09 6.65
C GLU A 136 -6.20 -4.51 6.47
N LEU A 137 -6.42 -5.23 7.58
CA LEU A 137 -6.95 -6.59 7.55
C LEU A 137 -8.48 -6.66 7.38
N GLY A 138 -9.22 -5.63 7.80
CA GLY A 138 -10.68 -5.66 7.84
C GLY A 138 -11.38 -4.82 6.77
N VAL A 139 -10.85 -3.64 6.44
CA VAL A 139 -11.53 -2.64 5.59
C VAL A 139 -10.78 -2.40 4.28
N MET A 140 -9.44 -2.35 4.30
CA MET A 140 -8.61 -2.06 3.13
C MET A 140 -8.22 -3.32 2.36
N ILE A 141 -9.19 -4.21 2.13
CA ILE A 141 -9.01 -5.43 1.35
C ILE A 141 -9.43 -5.15 -0.10
N GLN A 142 -8.58 -5.53 -1.06
CA GLN A 142 -8.95 -5.49 -2.47
C GLN A 142 -10.09 -6.51 -2.71
N ARG A 143 -11.27 -6.03 -3.11
CA ARG A 143 -12.40 -6.91 -3.41
C ARG A 143 -12.26 -7.52 -4.80
N GLU A 144 -12.61 -8.80 -4.92
CA GLU A 144 -12.68 -9.51 -6.20
C GLU A 144 -13.66 -8.78 -7.14
N GLY A 145 -13.19 -8.43 -8.34
CA GLY A 145 -13.98 -7.73 -9.37
C GLY A 145 -14.01 -6.19 -9.27
N SER A 146 -13.38 -5.58 -8.25
CA SER A 146 -13.21 -4.11 -8.17
C SER A 146 -11.88 -3.66 -8.79
N PHE A 147 -11.81 -2.41 -9.27
CA PHE A 147 -10.55 -1.87 -9.80
C PHE A 147 -9.49 -1.78 -8.68
N PRO A 148 -8.19 -1.90 -9.00
CA PRO A 148 -7.13 -1.80 -8.00
C PRO A 148 -7.20 -0.50 -7.20
N GLY A 149 -7.35 -0.61 -5.88
CA GLY A 149 -7.40 0.54 -4.97
C GLY A 149 -8.80 1.12 -4.72
N ASP A 150 -9.86 0.43 -5.13
CA ASP A 150 -11.23 0.74 -4.70
C ASP A 150 -11.42 0.40 -3.22
N MET A 151 -11.75 1.41 -2.43
CA MET A 151 -11.97 1.30 -0.98
C MET A 151 -13.41 1.63 -0.59
N THR A 152 -14.31 1.65 -1.57
CA THR A 152 -15.68 2.10 -1.36
C THR A 152 -16.42 1.08 -0.47
N ASN A 153 -16.83 1.55 0.71
CA ASN A 153 -17.69 0.78 1.61
C ASN A 153 -19.06 0.54 0.90
N PRO A 154 -19.71 -0.63 1.05
CA PRO A 154 -20.98 -0.86 0.39
C PRO A 154 -22.02 0.02 1.07
N ALA A 155 -22.47 1.03 0.32
CA ALA A 155 -23.56 1.96 0.58
C ALA A 155 -23.27 3.27 1.35
N PRO A 156 -23.71 4.43 0.81
CA PRO A 156 -24.17 4.68 -0.56
C PRO A 156 -23.01 5.17 -1.46
N PRO A 157 -22.63 4.43 -2.52
CA PRO A 157 -21.63 4.87 -3.51
C PRO A 157 -22.19 5.84 -4.57
N ALA A 158 -23.26 6.57 -4.25
CA ALA A 158 -24.02 7.34 -5.24
C ALA A 158 -23.25 8.50 -5.88
N ALA A 159 -22.18 9.01 -5.26
CA ALA A 159 -21.43 10.13 -5.79
C ALA A 159 -20.29 9.73 -6.73
N TRP A 160 -19.71 8.54 -6.56
CA TRP A 160 -18.63 8.06 -7.43
C TRP A 160 -19.18 7.33 -8.64
N ASP A 161 -20.16 6.44 -8.42
CA ASP A 161 -20.80 5.65 -9.49
C ASP A 161 -21.71 6.49 -10.40
N ALA A 162 -22.11 7.69 -9.96
CA ALA A 162 -22.85 8.64 -10.79
C ALA A 162 -21.96 9.54 -11.67
N LEU A 163 -20.63 9.47 -11.50
CA LEU A 163 -19.70 10.17 -12.39
C LEU A 163 -19.55 9.41 -13.70
N ASP A 164 -19.35 10.16 -14.78
CA ASP A 164 -18.98 9.63 -16.09
C ASP A 164 -17.65 8.88 -16.04
N GLU A 165 -17.54 7.81 -16.84
CA GLU A 165 -16.35 6.95 -16.92
C GLU A 165 -15.09 7.75 -17.29
N GLU A 166 -15.21 8.76 -18.15
CA GLU A 166 -14.10 9.64 -18.55
C GLU A 166 -13.57 10.45 -17.36
N THR A 167 -14.47 11.06 -16.57
CA THR A 167 -14.08 11.79 -15.34
C THR A 167 -13.52 10.86 -14.29
N GLN A 168 -14.04 9.65 -14.14
CA GLN A 168 -13.48 8.65 -13.21
C GLN A 168 -12.04 8.29 -13.62
N LEU A 169 -11.79 8.00 -14.90
CA LEU A 169 -10.46 7.73 -15.44
C LEU A 169 -9.52 8.92 -15.22
N LYS A 170 -9.98 10.14 -15.52
CA LYS A 170 -9.20 11.37 -15.31
C LYS A 170 -8.84 11.59 -13.84
N LYS A 171 -9.79 11.42 -12.92
CA LYS A 171 -9.54 11.59 -11.47
C LYS A 171 -8.58 10.55 -10.92
N ARG A 172 -8.71 9.29 -11.35
CA ARG A 172 -7.78 8.21 -10.99
C ARG A 172 -6.38 8.48 -11.54
N ALA A 173 -6.28 9.02 -12.76
CA ALA A 173 -5.03 9.45 -13.37
C ALA A 173 -4.35 10.58 -12.57
N ILE A 174 -5.14 11.56 -12.10
CA ILE A 174 -4.68 12.65 -11.23
C ILE A 174 -4.18 12.10 -9.90
N GLU A 175 -4.95 11.23 -9.26
CA GLU A 175 -4.58 10.59 -8.00
C GLU A 175 -3.24 9.86 -8.10
N LEU A 176 -3.09 9.05 -9.15
CA LEU A 176 -1.89 8.27 -9.37
C LEU A 176 -0.65 9.15 -9.57
N ASN A 177 -0.75 10.19 -10.40
CA ASN A 177 0.37 11.10 -10.65
C ASN A 177 0.73 11.94 -9.43
N ASN A 178 -0.27 12.42 -8.69
CA ASN A 178 -0.02 13.09 -7.42
C ASN A 178 0.64 12.15 -6.41
N GLY A 179 0.25 10.88 -6.38
CA GLY A 179 0.89 9.83 -5.59
C GLY A 179 2.36 9.61 -5.98
N ARG A 180 2.67 9.50 -7.28
CA ARG A 180 4.05 9.37 -7.80
C ARG A 180 4.91 10.58 -7.45
N ALA A 181 4.38 11.79 -7.64
CA ALA A 181 5.09 13.01 -7.26
C ALA A 181 5.29 13.10 -5.74
N ALA A 182 4.29 12.70 -4.96
CA ALA A 182 4.36 12.73 -3.51
C ALA A 182 5.38 11.73 -2.95
N GLN A 183 5.57 10.57 -3.58
CA GLN A 183 6.62 9.62 -3.19
C GLN A 183 8.01 10.24 -3.31
N MET A 184 8.29 10.95 -4.41
CA MET A 184 9.55 11.66 -4.59
C MET A 184 9.69 12.84 -3.63
N GLY A 185 8.59 13.56 -3.39
CA GLY A 185 8.57 14.69 -2.46
C GLY A 185 8.87 14.28 -1.02
N ILE A 186 8.20 13.26 -0.48
CA ILE A 186 8.43 12.83 0.91
C ILE A 186 9.82 12.24 1.09
N LEU A 187 10.33 11.50 0.09
CA LEU A 187 11.69 10.99 0.11
C LEU A 187 12.71 12.14 0.19
N ALA A 188 12.52 13.19 -0.61
CA ALA A 188 13.37 14.37 -0.55
C ALA A 188 13.32 15.04 0.83
N LEU A 189 12.13 15.26 1.40
CA LEU A 189 11.98 15.84 2.75
C LEU A 189 12.72 15.00 3.80
N MET A 190 12.53 13.68 3.81
CA MET A 190 13.18 12.77 4.77
C MET A 190 14.71 12.75 4.63
N VAL A 191 15.22 12.72 3.39
CA VAL A 191 16.67 12.69 3.14
C VAL A 191 17.32 14.03 3.51
N HIS A 192 16.71 15.14 3.14
CA HIS A 192 17.24 16.47 3.45
C HIS A 192 17.12 16.84 4.94
N GLU A 193 16.10 16.33 5.64
CA GLU A 193 16.04 16.36 7.10
C GLU A 193 17.24 15.64 7.71
N LYS A 194 17.60 14.44 7.23
CA LYS A 194 18.72 13.67 7.79
C LYS A 194 20.10 14.21 7.44
N LEU A 195 20.27 14.77 6.25
CA LEU A 195 21.57 15.28 5.81
C LEU A 195 21.87 16.67 6.40
N ASN A 196 20.91 17.60 6.28
CA ASN A 196 21.16 19.02 6.51
C ASN A 196 20.25 19.61 7.60
N ASN A 197 19.34 18.82 8.18
CA ASN A 197 18.27 19.29 9.06
C ASN A 197 17.43 20.44 8.45
N ASP A 198 17.41 20.53 7.11
CA ASP A 198 16.61 21.49 6.34
C ASP A 198 15.82 20.70 5.28
N PRO A 199 14.62 20.23 5.62
CA PRO A 199 13.77 19.54 4.66
C PRO A 199 13.27 20.46 3.53
N TYR A 200 13.27 21.78 3.73
CA TYR A 200 12.75 22.76 2.75
C TYR A 200 13.89 23.48 2.01
N VAL A 201 14.85 22.69 1.51
CA VAL A 201 16.04 23.18 0.80
C VAL A 201 15.70 24.19 -0.30
N ILE A 202 14.58 24.01 -1.00
CA ILE A 202 14.14 24.93 -2.06
C ILE A 202 13.81 26.31 -1.48
N ASN A 203 13.17 26.38 -0.31
CA ASN A 203 12.83 27.64 0.32
C ASN A 203 14.08 28.37 0.79
N SER A 204 15.06 27.65 1.34
CA SER A 204 16.37 28.18 1.68
C SER A 204 17.13 28.68 0.45
N LEU A 205 17.04 27.98 -0.69
CA LEU A 205 17.64 28.38 -1.97
C LEU A 205 16.97 29.63 -2.58
N LEU A 206 15.67 29.80 -2.36
CA LEU A 206 14.89 30.96 -2.82
C LEU A 206 14.94 32.15 -1.82
N GLY A 207 15.73 32.04 -0.75
CA GLY A 207 15.92 33.13 0.21
C GLY A 207 14.81 33.27 1.25
N ALA A 208 13.94 32.27 1.40
CA ALA A 208 12.87 32.22 2.40
C ALA A 208 13.03 30.99 3.33
N PRO A 209 14.15 30.90 4.10
CA PRO A 209 14.42 29.72 4.92
C PRO A 209 13.32 29.49 5.96
N VAL A 210 12.88 28.24 6.10
CA VAL A 210 11.89 27.84 7.10
C VAL A 210 12.64 27.27 8.30
N ALA A 211 12.42 27.84 9.48
CA ALA A 211 12.98 27.29 10.71
C ALA A 211 12.39 25.90 10.96
N PHE A 212 13.25 24.88 10.92
CA PHE A 212 12.87 23.49 11.11
C PHE A 212 13.54 22.94 12.38
N ASN A 213 12.73 22.82 13.43
CA ASN A 213 13.12 22.44 14.81
C ASN A 213 14.09 23.41 15.49
#